data_AF-A0A0C3JK44-F1
#
_entry.id   AF-A0A0C3JK44-F1
#
_cell.length_a   1.000
_cell.length_b   1.000
_cell.length_c   1.000
_cell.angle_alpha   90.00
_cell.angle_beta   90.00
_cell.angle_gamma   90.00
#
_symmetry.space_group_name_H-M   'P 1'
#
loop_
_entity.id
_entity.type
_entity.pdbx_description
1 polymer ?
#
loop_
_entity_poly.entity_id
_entity_poly.type
_entity_poly.pdbx_seq_one_letter_code
_entity_poly.pdbx_strand_id
1 'polypeptide(L)'
;MTATCHPKFYFENGTYIILVEDSLYKLNHNILVNKSAFFSDLFSLGKFVPEDKDGEGHTDQNLIIVKDRFLTTEIFDLFLKIKFTCPHPPAKYSADDLKNLLEFICKFQCTTCLLSFVTSSIIKKSFSFHPSKLIYLGIKYRIRALFERGFMRLCDLPLTRIKKIHHRWMGMETYVTYIYVRSHPDEYICTVTVEAPPIVHAAHCQDHKGCEEDWGAVWWNGMGKLLLNGRSPYNFNDAIDLFKKLQFGHIGKDCKRYMFSNIMHVNKPLAHSHQFITHVRDHLVQSIIPM
;
A
#
# COMPACT_ATOMS: atom_id res chain seq x y z
N MET A 1 -33.93 13.75 -21.07
CA MET A 1 -33.78 12.72 -20.03
C MET A 1 -34.51 13.22 -18.80
N THR A 2 -35.41 12.43 -18.23
CA THR A 2 -36.15 12.79 -17.00
C THR A 2 -35.35 12.32 -15.80
N ALA A 3 -34.80 13.27 -15.03
CA ALA A 3 -34.11 12.94 -13.79
C ALA A 3 -35.09 12.40 -12.74
N THR A 4 -34.63 11.51 -11.86
CA THR A 4 -35.46 10.88 -10.82
C THR A 4 -34.92 11.18 -9.41
N CYS A 5 -35.81 11.34 -8.44
CA CYS A 5 -35.40 11.61 -7.05
C CYS A 5 -34.74 10.37 -6.44
N HIS A 6 -33.56 10.55 -5.84
CA HIS A 6 -32.81 9.45 -5.25
C HIS A 6 -33.55 8.89 -4.01
N PRO A 7 -33.84 7.58 -3.93
CA PRO A 7 -34.76 7.02 -2.92
C PRO A 7 -34.28 7.14 -1.47
N LYS A 8 -32.97 7.35 -1.25
CA LYS A 8 -32.37 7.40 0.10
C LYS A 8 -31.77 8.76 0.48
N PHE A 9 -31.50 9.61 -0.51
CA PHE A 9 -30.70 10.83 -0.33
C PHE A 9 -31.40 12.06 -0.91
N TYR A 10 -32.73 12.00 -0.95
CA TYR A 10 -33.60 13.12 -1.28
C TYR A 10 -34.37 13.51 -0.02
N PHE A 11 -33.79 14.39 0.80
CA PHE A 11 -34.37 14.79 2.08
C PHE A 11 -35.38 15.92 1.90
N GLU A 12 -36.57 15.81 2.48
CA GLU A 12 -37.61 16.84 2.41
C GLU A 12 -37.09 18.21 2.87
N ASN A 13 -36.29 18.22 3.94
CA ASN A 13 -35.67 19.40 4.53
C ASN A 13 -34.29 19.76 3.97
N GLY A 14 -33.84 19.12 2.87
CA GLY A 14 -32.56 19.45 2.25
C GLY A 14 -32.56 20.84 1.61
N THR A 15 -31.38 21.47 1.55
CA THR A 15 -31.22 22.87 1.12
C THR A 15 -30.78 23.01 -0.34
N TYR A 16 -30.06 22.01 -0.86
CA TYR A 16 -29.53 22.01 -2.22
C TYR A 16 -29.88 20.71 -2.96
N ILE A 17 -30.20 20.85 -4.24
CA ILE A 17 -30.52 19.77 -5.17
C ILE A 17 -29.40 19.64 -6.19
N ILE A 18 -28.76 18.46 -6.18
CA ILE A 18 -27.61 18.13 -7.01
C ILE A 18 -28.02 17.02 -7.97
N LEU A 19 -27.76 17.21 -9.25
CA LEU A 19 -27.93 16.19 -10.27
C LEU A 19 -26.59 15.45 -10.48
N VAL A 20 -26.61 14.14 -10.26
CA VAL A 20 -25.53 13.22 -10.62
C VAL A 20 -26.09 12.18 -11.56
N GLU A 21 -25.54 12.12 -12.78
CA GLU A 21 -26.11 11.34 -13.90
C GLU A 21 -27.59 11.68 -14.14
N ASP A 22 -28.50 10.78 -13.78
CA ASP A 22 -29.95 10.89 -13.91
C ASP A 22 -30.67 10.92 -12.54
N SER A 23 -29.92 11.01 -11.44
CA SER A 23 -30.44 10.99 -10.07
C SER A 23 -30.30 12.34 -9.38
N LEU A 24 -31.40 12.82 -8.78
CA LEU A 24 -31.47 14.03 -7.98
C LEU A 24 -31.21 13.72 -6.51
N TYR A 25 -30.28 14.45 -5.92
CA TYR A 25 -29.91 14.37 -4.51
C TYR A 25 -30.29 15.68 -3.83
N LYS A 26 -31.20 15.61 -2.85
CA LYS A 26 -31.59 16.78 -2.04
C LYS A 26 -30.93 16.66 -0.66
N LEU A 27 -29.89 17.45 -0.43
CA LEU A 27 -29.00 17.34 0.72
C LEU A 27 -28.91 18.65 1.50
N ASN A 28 -28.64 18.54 2.80
CA ASN A 28 -28.30 19.69 3.62
C ASN A 28 -26.88 20.19 3.27
N HIS A 29 -26.74 21.49 3.10
CA HIS A 29 -25.49 22.21 2.83
C HIS A 29 -24.30 21.70 3.67
N ASN A 30 -24.54 21.57 4.98
CA ASN A 30 -23.51 21.19 5.96
C ASN A 30 -22.96 19.77 5.77
N ILE A 31 -23.65 18.89 5.02
CA ILE A 31 -23.15 17.53 4.77
C ILE A 31 -21.94 17.58 3.84
N LEU A 32 -22.01 18.40 2.79
CA LEU A 32 -21.02 18.48 1.73
C LEU A 32 -19.90 19.46 2.07
N VAL A 33 -20.24 20.65 2.58
CA VAL A 33 -19.25 21.70 2.93
C VAL A 33 -18.28 21.22 4.01
N ASN A 34 -18.78 20.56 5.06
CA ASN A 34 -17.93 20.05 6.13
C ASN A 34 -17.00 18.91 5.68
N LYS A 35 -17.14 18.43 4.44
CA LYS A 35 -16.39 17.29 3.92
C LYS A 35 -15.58 17.60 2.68
N SER A 36 -15.76 18.76 2.04
CA SER A 36 -15.14 19.08 0.77
C SER A 36 -15.02 20.59 0.59
N ALA A 37 -13.78 21.04 0.35
CA ALA A 37 -13.51 22.44 0.00
C ALA A 37 -14.18 22.80 -1.33
N PHE A 38 -14.17 21.90 -2.31
CA PHE A 38 -14.84 22.07 -3.58
C PHE A 38 -16.33 22.45 -3.41
N PHE A 39 -17.08 21.70 -2.60
CA PHE A 39 -18.49 22.01 -2.37
C PHE A 39 -18.67 23.30 -1.55
N SER A 40 -17.75 23.60 -0.62
CA SER A 40 -17.74 24.89 0.09
C SER A 40 -17.62 26.07 -0.87
N ASP A 41 -16.68 25.99 -1.81
CA ASP A 41 -16.43 27.03 -2.79
C ASP A 41 -17.60 27.14 -3.78
N LEU A 42 -18.12 26.00 -4.25
CA LEU A 42 -19.27 25.93 -5.14
C LEU A 42 -20.50 26.67 -4.57
N PHE A 43 -20.86 26.41 -3.30
CA PHE A 43 -22.00 27.08 -2.68
C PHE A 43 -21.71 28.54 -2.32
N SER A 44 -20.44 28.90 -2.10
CA SER A 44 -20.06 30.30 -1.85
C SER A 44 -20.19 31.15 -3.12
N LEU A 45 -19.91 30.58 -4.30
CA LEU A 45 -20.12 31.25 -5.58
C LEU A 45 -21.61 31.54 -5.86
N GLY A 46 -22.50 30.65 -5.43
CA GLY A 46 -23.95 30.84 -5.57
C GLY A 46 -24.51 32.06 -4.81
N LYS A 47 -23.78 32.58 -3.81
CA LYS A 47 -24.18 33.78 -3.05
C LYS A 47 -23.96 35.10 -3.79
N PHE A 48 -23.25 35.07 -4.91
CA PHE A 48 -23.03 36.26 -5.75
C PHE A 48 -24.09 36.41 -6.86
N VAL A 49 -25.11 35.56 -6.88
CA VAL A 49 -26.26 35.69 -7.77
C VAL A 49 -27.21 36.75 -7.20
N PRO A 50 -27.66 37.74 -8.00
CA PRO A 50 -28.58 38.80 -7.54
C PRO A 50 -29.86 38.22 -6.91
N GLU A 51 -30.39 38.86 -5.86
CA GLU A 51 -31.56 38.41 -5.08
C GLU A 51 -32.81 38.08 -5.94
N ASP A 52 -32.92 38.66 -7.14
CA ASP A 52 -34.03 38.44 -8.07
C ASP A 52 -33.95 37.13 -8.86
N LYS A 53 -32.88 36.35 -8.70
CA LYS A 53 -32.75 35.00 -9.28
C LYS A 53 -32.48 34.00 -8.17
N ASP A 54 -33.38 33.04 -8.00
CA ASP A 54 -33.12 31.87 -7.16
C ASP A 54 -31.75 31.29 -7.52
N GLY A 55 -30.82 31.28 -6.56
CA GLY A 55 -29.48 30.73 -6.77
C GLY A 55 -29.51 29.28 -7.26
N GLU A 56 -28.45 28.85 -7.95
CA GLU A 56 -28.34 27.49 -8.47
C GLU A 56 -28.44 26.45 -7.33
N GLY A 57 -29.29 25.45 -7.52
CA GLY A 57 -29.51 24.31 -6.63
C GLY A 57 -30.68 24.41 -5.66
N HIS A 58 -31.47 25.50 -5.67
CA HIS A 58 -32.57 25.68 -4.71
C HIS A 58 -33.93 25.13 -5.17
N THR A 59 -34.09 24.86 -6.47
CA THR A 59 -35.33 24.32 -7.05
C THR A 59 -35.02 23.21 -8.05
N ASP A 60 -36.01 22.34 -8.32
CA ASP A 60 -35.89 21.27 -9.32
C ASP A 60 -35.67 21.80 -10.76
N GLN A 61 -35.97 23.09 -10.97
CA GLN A 61 -35.79 23.78 -12.25
C GLN A 61 -34.43 24.49 -12.37
N ASN A 62 -33.74 24.70 -11.26
CA ASN A 62 -32.41 25.31 -11.21
C ASN A 62 -31.48 24.44 -10.36
N LEU A 63 -31.01 23.33 -10.92
CA LEU A 63 -30.24 22.28 -10.26
C LEU A 63 -28.73 22.55 -10.34
N ILE A 64 -27.98 22.15 -9.33
CA ILE A 64 -26.51 22.09 -9.44
C ILE A 64 -26.14 20.85 -10.27
N ILE A 65 -25.60 21.07 -11.46
CA ILE A 65 -25.17 19.99 -12.35
C ILE A 65 -23.66 19.78 -12.21
N VAL A 66 -23.25 18.69 -11.55
CA VAL A 66 -21.85 18.30 -11.50
C VAL A 66 -21.52 17.50 -12.76
N LYS A 67 -21.19 18.22 -13.85
CA LYS A 67 -20.83 17.59 -15.14
C LYS A 67 -19.43 17.00 -15.08
N ASP A 68 -19.31 15.83 -14.46
CA ASP A 68 -18.07 15.09 -14.41
C ASP A 68 -18.24 13.64 -14.85
N ARG A 69 -17.56 13.23 -15.93
CA ARG A 69 -17.65 11.86 -16.46
C ARG A 69 -17.21 10.78 -15.47
N PHE A 70 -16.44 11.14 -14.45
CA PHE A 70 -16.01 10.20 -13.41
C PHE A 70 -17.06 10.06 -12.30
N LEU A 71 -17.92 11.07 -12.10
CA LEU A 71 -18.88 11.07 -11.02
C LEU A 71 -20.13 10.26 -11.40
N THR A 72 -20.17 9.01 -10.97
CA THR A 72 -21.35 8.16 -11.07
C THR A 72 -22.21 8.25 -9.81
N THR A 73 -23.48 7.90 -9.94
CA THR A 73 -24.42 7.73 -8.82
C THR A 73 -23.85 6.79 -7.77
N GLU A 74 -23.26 5.65 -8.17
CA GLU A 74 -22.65 4.67 -7.26
C GLU A 74 -21.52 5.27 -6.39
N ILE A 75 -20.63 6.07 -7.00
CA ILE A 75 -19.51 6.70 -6.29
C ILE A 75 -20.02 7.76 -5.32
N PHE A 76 -20.99 8.56 -5.76
CA PHE A 76 -21.57 9.60 -4.92
C PHE A 76 -22.35 9.00 -3.74
N ASP A 77 -23.10 7.92 -3.99
CA ASP A 77 -23.75 7.12 -2.98
C ASP A 77 -22.77 6.56 -1.96
N LEU A 78 -21.63 6.04 -2.41
CA LEU A 78 -20.60 5.50 -1.55
C LEU A 78 -20.03 6.59 -0.62
N PHE A 79 -19.76 7.77 -1.16
CA PHE A 79 -19.32 8.93 -0.39
C PHE A 79 -20.35 9.34 0.68
N LEU A 80 -21.63 9.46 0.30
CA LEU A 80 -22.71 9.80 1.24
C LEU A 80 -22.88 8.72 2.30
N LYS A 81 -22.90 7.45 1.93
CA LYS A 81 -23.00 6.31 2.87
C LYS A 81 -21.89 6.37 3.92
N ILE A 82 -20.66 6.67 3.50
CA ILE A 82 -19.52 6.80 4.43
C ILE A 82 -19.73 7.98 5.36
N LYS A 83 -20.17 9.14 4.85
CA LYS A 83 -20.47 10.31 5.69
C LYS A 83 -21.54 10.02 6.75
N PHE A 84 -22.58 9.26 6.40
CA PHE A 84 -23.65 8.91 7.33
C PHE A 84 -23.35 7.72 8.24
N THR A 85 -22.34 6.89 7.93
CA THR A 85 -22.00 5.69 8.71
C THR A 85 -20.81 5.97 9.63
N CYS A 86 -21.06 6.39 10.87
CA CYS A 86 -20.03 6.49 11.90
C CYS A 86 -20.41 5.62 13.11
N PRO A 87 -19.57 4.67 13.55
CA PRO A 87 -18.22 4.34 13.05
C PRO A 87 -18.20 3.58 11.71
N HIS A 88 -17.13 3.77 10.92
CA HIS A 88 -16.99 3.21 9.58
C HIS A 88 -16.41 1.77 9.60
N PRO A 89 -17.13 0.73 9.13
CA PRO A 89 -16.60 -0.64 9.08
C PRO A 89 -15.67 -0.84 7.87
N PRO A 90 -14.35 -1.05 8.04
CA PRO A 90 -13.40 -1.13 6.92
C PRO A 90 -13.58 -2.37 6.04
N ALA A 91 -14.16 -3.45 6.59
CA ALA A 91 -14.29 -4.73 5.91
C ALA A 91 -15.29 -4.70 4.74
N LYS A 92 -16.23 -3.74 4.74
CA LYS A 92 -17.39 -3.74 3.84
C LYS A 92 -17.08 -3.37 2.37
N TYR A 93 -16.02 -2.59 2.13
CA TYR A 93 -15.77 -1.98 0.82
C TYR A 93 -14.87 -2.83 -0.07
N SER A 94 -15.20 -2.95 -1.36
CA SER A 94 -14.37 -3.63 -2.35
C SER A 94 -13.07 -2.86 -2.62
N ALA A 95 -12.11 -3.47 -3.31
CA ALA A 95 -10.88 -2.78 -3.72
C ALA A 95 -11.18 -1.65 -4.72
N ASP A 96 -12.14 -1.86 -5.62
CA ASP A 96 -12.58 -0.86 -6.60
C ASP A 96 -13.36 0.27 -5.93
N ASP A 97 -14.20 -0.03 -4.94
CA ASP A 97 -14.90 0.98 -4.14
C ASP A 97 -13.89 1.93 -3.49
N LEU A 98 -12.88 1.38 -2.81
CA LEU A 98 -11.86 2.17 -2.13
C LEU A 98 -11.01 2.99 -3.11
N LYS A 99 -10.69 2.43 -4.28
CA LYS A 99 -9.96 3.14 -5.33
C LYS A 99 -10.79 4.31 -5.89
N ASN A 100 -12.04 4.06 -6.25
CA ASN A 100 -12.92 5.07 -6.84
C ASN A 100 -13.22 6.17 -5.83
N LEU A 101 -13.39 5.80 -4.56
CA LEU A 101 -13.56 6.76 -3.48
C LEU A 101 -12.30 7.59 -3.22
N LEU A 102 -11.10 7.00 -3.30
CA LEU A 102 -9.85 7.76 -3.20
C LEU A 102 -9.75 8.81 -4.30
N GLU A 103 -10.08 8.43 -5.54
CA GLU A 103 -10.11 9.35 -6.68
C GLU A 103 -11.14 10.46 -6.49
N PHE A 104 -12.34 10.13 -6.01
CA PHE A 104 -13.36 11.10 -5.63
C PHE A 104 -12.84 12.09 -4.57
N ILE A 105 -12.26 11.59 -3.48
CA ILE A 105 -11.74 12.40 -2.37
C ILE A 105 -10.69 13.40 -2.85
N CYS A 106 -9.74 12.94 -3.65
CA CYS A 106 -8.68 13.81 -4.17
C CYS A 106 -9.25 14.84 -5.16
N LYS A 107 -10.19 14.43 -6.03
CA LYS A 107 -10.78 15.29 -7.05
C LYS A 107 -11.66 16.40 -6.47
N PHE A 108 -12.53 16.03 -5.53
CA PHE A 108 -13.46 16.94 -4.87
C PHE A 108 -12.88 17.52 -3.57
N GLN A 109 -11.54 17.46 -3.39
CA GLN A 109 -10.82 18.08 -2.28
C GLN A 109 -11.45 17.78 -0.92
N CYS A 110 -11.75 16.51 -0.67
CA CYS A 110 -12.39 16.11 0.57
C CYS A 110 -11.43 16.16 1.77
N THR A 111 -11.99 16.26 2.98
CA THR A 111 -11.23 16.41 4.23
C THR A 111 -10.13 15.36 4.44
N THR A 112 -9.04 15.77 5.08
CA THR A 112 -7.91 14.91 5.45
C THR A 112 -8.32 13.68 6.28
N CYS A 113 -9.34 13.81 7.15
CA CYS A 113 -9.86 12.68 7.92
C CYS A 113 -10.41 11.57 7.02
N LEU A 114 -11.14 11.94 5.96
CA LEU A 114 -11.70 10.97 5.02
C LEU A 114 -10.61 10.35 4.15
N LEU A 115 -9.65 11.16 3.69
CA LEU A 115 -8.48 10.69 2.96
C LEU A 115 -7.66 9.68 3.79
N SER A 116 -7.42 9.98 5.07
CA SER A 116 -6.70 9.10 6.00
C SER A 116 -7.44 7.77 6.24
N PHE A 117 -8.77 7.82 6.41
CA PHE A 117 -9.60 6.62 6.55
C PHE A 117 -9.51 5.70 5.32
N VAL A 118 -9.67 6.26 4.12
CA VAL A 118 -9.63 5.46 2.87
C VAL A 118 -8.24 4.92 2.62
N THR A 119 -7.20 5.75 2.81
CA THR A 119 -5.80 5.32 2.70
C THR A 119 -5.50 4.16 3.64
N SER A 120 -5.90 4.28 4.91
CA SER A 120 -5.72 3.22 5.91
C SER A 120 -6.47 1.93 5.53
N SER A 121 -7.66 2.06 4.96
CA SER A 121 -8.46 0.92 4.49
C SER A 121 -7.81 0.22 3.30
N ILE A 122 -7.25 0.97 2.35
CA ILE A 122 -6.47 0.44 1.22
C ILE A 122 -5.22 -0.28 1.72
N ILE A 123 -4.49 0.29 2.69
CA ILE A 123 -3.28 -0.33 3.25
C ILE A 123 -3.63 -1.66 3.94
N LYS A 124 -4.68 -1.69 4.76
CA LYS A 124 -5.18 -2.92 5.40
C LYS A 124 -5.56 -3.98 4.38
N LYS A 125 -6.19 -3.58 3.27
CA LYS A 125 -6.53 -4.46 2.14
C LYS A 125 -5.46 -4.48 1.04
N SER A 126 -4.20 -4.19 1.37
CA SER A 126 -3.16 -4.03 0.35
C SER A 126 -3.04 -5.24 -0.58
N PHE A 127 -3.26 -6.46 -0.08
CA PHE A 127 -3.24 -7.70 -0.87
C PHE A 127 -4.31 -7.80 -1.96
N SER A 128 -5.41 -7.05 -1.86
CA SER A 128 -6.42 -6.94 -2.90
C SER A 128 -5.97 -6.06 -4.08
N PHE A 129 -4.83 -5.36 -3.94
CA PHE A 129 -4.24 -4.53 -4.99
C PHE A 129 -2.92 -5.14 -5.47
N HIS A 130 -2.69 -5.07 -6.78
CA HIS A 130 -1.36 -5.30 -7.32
C HIS A 130 -0.38 -4.24 -6.76
N PRO A 131 0.85 -4.59 -6.34
CA PRO A 131 1.81 -3.63 -5.79
C PRO A 131 2.06 -2.41 -6.67
N SER A 132 2.18 -2.60 -7.98
CA SER A 132 2.32 -1.50 -8.96
C SER A 132 1.10 -0.57 -8.99
N LYS A 133 -0.10 -1.07 -8.67
CA LYS A 133 -1.29 -0.24 -8.58
C LYS A 133 -1.25 0.65 -7.33
N LEU A 134 -0.76 0.14 -6.20
CA LEU A 134 -0.54 0.93 -4.99
C LEU A 134 0.50 2.03 -5.22
N ILE A 135 1.61 1.70 -5.89
CA ILE A 135 2.62 2.67 -6.33
C ILE A 135 1.98 3.76 -7.19
N TYR A 136 1.23 3.37 -8.23
CA TYR A 136 0.54 4.32 -9.10
C TYR A 136 -0.37 5.28 -8.32
N LEU A 137 -1.18 4.76 -7.39
CA LEU A 137 -2.07 5.58 -6.57
C LEU A 137 -1.28 6.51 -5.64
N GLY A 138 -0.17 6.01 -5.07
CA GLY A 138 0.75 6.80 -4.26
C GLY A 138 1.37 7.96 -5.05
N ILE A 139 1.83 7.72 -6.27
CA ILE A 139 2.39 8.77 -7.14
C ILE A 139 1.29 9.75 -7.56
N LYS A 140 0.18 9.26 -8.13
CA LYS A 140 -0.91 10.08 -8.69
C LYS A 140 -1.48 11.05 -7.67
N TYR A 141 -1.67 10.59 -6.44
CA TYR A 141 -2.31 11.38 -5.37
C TYR A 141 -1.33 11.87 -4.31
N ARG A 142 -0.01 11.70 -4.53
CA ARG A 142 1.06 12.08 -3.59
C ARG A 142 0.89 11.47 -2.18
N ILE A 143 0.49 10.20 -2.11
CA ILE A 143 0.26 9.47 -0.86
C ILE A 143 1.43 8.53 -0.60
N ARG A 144 2.41 9.03 0.16
CA ARG A 144 3.65 8.31 0.54
C ARG A 144 3.41 6.90 1.08
N ALA A 145 2.46 6.74 2.02
CA ALA A 145 2.17 5.45 2.64
C ALA A 145 1.70 4.37 1.65
N LEU A 146 0.97 4.75 0.59
CA LEU A 146 0.56 3.81 -0.47
C LEU A 146 1.75 3.41 -1.34
N PHE A 147 2.60 4.38 -1.68
CA PHE A 147 3.82 4.13 -2.43
C PHE A 147 4.73 3.16 -1.67
N GLU A 148 5.05 3.46 -0.42
CA GLU A 148 5.93 2.64 0.42
C GLU A 148 5.41 1.22 0.57
N ARG A 149 4.11 1.06 0.89
CA ARG A 149 3.49 -0.25 1.00
C ARG A 149 3.50 -1.00 -0.33
N GLY A 150 3.28 -0.30 -1.44
CA GLY A 150 3.35 -0.85 -2.79
C GLY A 150 4.76 -1.29 -3.15
N PHE A 151 5.78 -0.47 -2.89
CA PHE A 151 7.17 -0.76 -3.24
C PHE A 151 7.73 -1.93 -2.44
N MET A 152 7.48 -1.99 -1.12
CA MET A 152 7.91 -3.13 -0.30
C MET A 152 7.34 -4.44 -0.84
N ARG A 153 6.04 -4.47 -1.14
CA ARG A 153 5.40 -5.67 -1.73
C ARG A 153 5.86 -5.96 -3.15
N LEU A 154 6.30 -4.95 -3.90
CA LEU A 154 6.84 -5.14 -5.24
C LEU A 154 8.16 -5.90 -5.17
N CYS A 155 9.02 -5.60 -4.18
CA CYS A 155 10.31 -6.28 -3.98
C CYS A 155 10.15 -7.78 -3.67
N ASP A 156 9.02 -8.17 -3.07
CA ASP A 156 8.67 -9.57 -2.82
C ASP A 156 8.15 -10.31 -4.07
N LEU A 157 7.80 -9.59 -5.15
CA LEU A 157 7.31 -10.21 -6.39
C LEU A 157 8.46 -10.59 -7.34
N PRO A 158 8.45 -11.80 -7.91
CA PRO A 158 9.41 -12.18 -8.95
C PRO A 158 9.16 -11.40 -10.25
N LEU A 159 10.24 -11.13 -10.99
CA LEU A 159 10.20 -10.40 -12.26
C LEU A 159 9.24 -11.02 -13.27
N THR A 160 9.13 -12.36 -13.27
CA THR A 160 8.22 -13.13 -14.13
C THR A 160 6.74 -12.80 -13.93
N ARG A 161 6.36 -12.22 -12.79
CA ARG A 161 4.98 -11.78 -12.50
C ARG A 161 4.72 -10.33 -12.88
N ILE A 162 5.73 -9.59 -13.35
CA ILE A 162 5.59 -8.19 -13.77
C ILE A 162 5.25 -8.15 -15.26
N LYS A 163 4.09 -7.56 -15.58
CA LYS A 163 3.56 -7.41 -16.95
C LYS A 163 3.79 -5.99 -17.46
N LYS A 164 3.65 -5.79 -18.77
CA LYS A 164 3.78 -4.47 -19.43
C LYS A 164 2.94 -3.36 -18.79
N ILE A 165 1.71 -3.68 -18.37
CA ILE A 165 0.82 -2.72 -17.71
C ILE A 165 1.36 -2.27 -16.34
N HIS A 166 2.08 -3.15 -15.63
CA HIS A 166 2.66 -2.83 -14.32
C HIS A 166 3.78 -1.80 -14.45
N HIS A 167 4.63 -1.90 -15.49
CA HIS A 167 5.67 -0.90 -15.77
C HIS A 167 5.07 0.50 -15.97
N ARG A 168 3.96 0.59 -16.72
CA ARG A 168 3.25 1.86 -16.94
C ARG A 168 2.72 2.46 -15.65
N TRP A 169 2.26 1.63 -14.71
CA TRP A 169 1.74 2.09 -13.43
C TRP A 169 2.82 2.60 -12.48
N MET A 170 3.96 1.94 -12.41
CA MET A 170 5.04 2.30 -11.48
C MET A 170 5.95 3.44 -12.00
N GLY A 171 6.03 3.63 -13.31
CA GLY A 171 6.97 4.57 -13.92
C GLY A 171 8.38 3.99 -14.06
N MET A 172 9.20 4.60 -14.92
CA MET A 172 10.54 4.07 -15.25
C MET A 172 11.49 4.10 -14.06
N GLU A 173 11.52 5.20 -13.30
CA GLU A 173 12.40 5.34 -12.13
C GLU A 173 12.15 4.26 -11.07
N THR A 174 10.88 4.05 -10.71
CA THR A 174 10.50 2.97 -9.79
C THR A 174 10.83 1.59 -10.36
N TYR A 175 10.65 1.39 -11.66
CA TYR A 175 10.94 0.10 -12.30
C TYR A 175 12.45 -0.20 -12.30
N VAL A 176 13.29 0.75 -12.69
CA VAL A 176 14.75 0.62 -12.65
C VAL A 176 15.22 0.34 -11.22
N THR A 177 14.68 1.09 -10.26
CA THR A 177 15.00 0.89 -8.84
C THR A 177 14.58 -0.50 -8.35
N TYR A 178 13.40 -0.98 -8.76
CA TYR A 178 12.98 -2.34 -8.47
C TYR A 178 13.90 -3.40 -9.08
N ILE A 179 14.36 -3.22 -10.33
CA ILE A 179 15.33 -4.13 -10.96
C ILE A 179 16.66 -4.12 -10.21
N TYR A 180 17.14 -2.94 -9.82
CA TYR A 180 18.34 -2.78 -9.00
C TYR A 180 18.20 -3.50 -7.65
N VAL A 181 17.07 -3.30 -6.97
CA VAL A 181 16.77 -4.00 -5.70
C VAL A 181 16.56 -5.50 -5.88
N ARG A 182 16.14 -5.97 -7.05
CA ARG A 182 15.98 -7.40 -7.34
C ARG A 182 17.25 -8.10 -7.76
N SER A 183 18.20 -7.38 -8.34
CA SER A 183 19.53 -7.88 -8.73
C SER A 183 20.53 -7.82 -7.58
N HIS A 184 20.37 -6.89 -6.63
CA HIS A 184 21.19 -6.82 -5.41
C HIS A 184 21.18 -8.09 -4.55
N PRO A 185 20.02 -8.75 -4.32
CA PRO A 185 19.94 -10.03 -3.64
C PRO A 185 20.79 -11.10 -4.30
N ASP A 186 21.06 -11.08 -5.61
CA ASP A 186 21.80 -12.17 -6.25
C ASP A 186 23.28 -12.15 -5.83
N GLU A 187 23.94 -10.98 -5.86
CA GLU A 187 25.32 -10.82 -5.35
C GLU A 187 25.38 -11.14 -3.84
N TYR A 188 24.41 -10.63 -3.11
CA TYR A 188 24.33 -10.74 -1.67
C TYR A 188 24.02 -12.17 -1.19
N ILE A 189 23.09 -12.85 -1.84
CA ILE A 189 22.77 -14.25 -1.61
C ILE A 189 23.99 -15.10 -1.93
N CYS A 190 24.71 -14.80 -3.02
CA CYS A 190 25.97 -15.49 -3.31
C CYS A 190 26.98 -15.31 -2.17
N THR A 191 27.18 -14.09 -1.65
CA THR A 191 28.05 -13.86 -0.49
C THR A 191 27.59 -14.62 0.75
N VAL A 192 26.32 -14.51 1.14
CA VAL A 192 25.77 -15.21 2.32
C VAL A 192 25.85 -16.71 2.18
N THR A 193 25.67 -17.24 0.99
CA THR A 193 25.72 -18.69 0.78
C THR A 193 27.13 -19.22 0.83
N VAL A 194 28.09 -18.52 0.23
CA VAL A 194 29.51 -18.93 0.19
C VAL A 194 30.20 -18.67 1.54
N GLU A 195 29.91 -17.56 2.20
CA GLU A 195 30.55 -17.14 3.45
C GLU A 195 29.65 -17.48 4.65
N ALA A 196 29.93 -18.62 5.28
CA ALA A 196 29.31 -18.96 6.55
C ALA A 196 29.68 -17.91 7.61
N PRO A 197 28.72 -17.36 8.37
CA PRO A 197 29.06 -16.47 9.48
C PRO A 197 29.89 -17.25 10.51
N PRO A 198 30.76 -16.59 11.30
CA PRO A 198 31.51 -17.29 12.34
C PRO A 198 30.55 -17.97 13.33
N ILE A 199 30.83 -19.22 13.70
CA ILE A 199 30.02 -19.94 14.68
C ILE A 199 30.20 -19.31 16.07
N VAL A 200 29.10 -19.16 16.79
CA VAL A 200 29.11 -18.69 18.18
C VAL A 200 28.69 -19.84 19.09
N HIS A 201 29.59 -20.24 19.99
CA HIS A 201 29.36 -21.36 20.89
C HIS A 201 28.56 -20.94 22.14
N ALA A 202 27.75 -21.87 22.64
CA ALA A 202 27.20 -21.77 23.99
C ALA A 202 28.33 -21.94 25.04
N ALA A 203 28.15 -21.36 26.22
CA ALA A 203 29.15 -21.37 27.30
C ALA A 203 29.60 -22.78 27.74
N HIS A 204 28.74 -23.79 27.54
CA HIS A 204 28.98 -25.17 27.93
C HIS A 204 29.27 -26.11 26.75
N CYS A 205 29.67 -25.56 25.59
CA CYS A 205 30.10 -26.36 24.45
C CYS A 205 31.35 -27.19 24.79
N GLN A 206 31.28 -28.51 24.56
CA GLN A 206 32.39 -29.43 24.85
C GLN A 206 33.23 -29.76 23.60
N ASP A 207 32.70 -29.47 22.41
CA ASP A 207 33.34 -29.80 21.13
C ASP A 207 33.31 -28.58 20.19
N HIS A 208 34.17 -27.61 20.48
CA HIS A 208 34.30 -26.41 19.66
C HIS A 208 34.81 -26.75 18.26
N LYS A 209 35.79 -27.65 18.17
CA LYS A 209 36.45 -28.03 16.93
C LYS A 209 35.49 -28.73 15.97
N GLY A 210 34.74 -29.73 16.44
CA GLY A 210 33.73 -30.41 15.62
C GLY A 210 32.61 -29.47 15.17
N CYS A 211 32.23 -28.51 16.02
CA CYS A 211 31.28 -27.46 15.64
C CYS A 211 31.81 -26.55 14.51
N GLU A 212 33.07 -26.10 14.58
CA GLU A 212 33.70 -25.27 13.55
C GLU A 212 33.88 -26.02 12.22
N GLU A 213 34.33 -27.28 12.29
CA GLU A 213 34.54 -28.13 11.12
C GLU A 213 33.23 -28.41 10.36
N ASP A 214 32.15 -28.73 11.08
CA ASP A 214 30.85 -29.02 10.47
C ASP A 214 30.11 -27.76 10.00
N TRP A 215 30.34 -26.61 10.64
CA TRP A 215 29.49 -25.43 10.43
C TRP A 215 29.48 -24.93 8.99
N GLY A 216 30.64 -24.83 8.35
CA GLY A 216 30.72 -24.42 6.95
C GLY A 216 29.95 -25.37 6.02
N ALA A 217 30.08 -26.68 6.26
CA ALA A 217 29.39 -27.70 5.47
C ALA A 217 27.88 -27.69 5.70
N VAL A 218 27.43 -27.53 6.94
CA VAL A 218 26.01 -27.41 7.31
C VAL A 218 25.42 -26.14 6.72
N TRP A 219 26.14 -25.03 6.78
CA TRP A 219 25.72 -23.76 6.21
C TRP A 219 25.53 -23.85 4.70
N TRP A 220 26.53 -24.32 3.96
CA TRP A 220 26.42 -24.47 2.51
C TRP A 220 25.32 -25.47 2.11
N ASN A 221 25.30 -26.65 2.73
CA ASN A 221 24.32 -27.69 2.36
C ASN A 221 22.90 -27.40 2.82
N GLY A 222 22.71 -26.55 3.83
CA GLY A 222 21.40 -26.11 4.30
C GLY A 222 21.05 -24.74 3.73
N MET A 223 21.63 -23.69 4.30
CA MET A 223 21.33 -22.30 3.92
C MET A 223 21.67 -22.02 2.46
N GLY A 224 22.82 -22.50 1.98
CA GLY A 224 23.24 -22.36 0.58
C GLY A 224 22.20 -22.88 -0.40
N LYS A 225 21.76 -24.13 -0.20
CA LYS A 225 20.72 -24.75 -1.03
C LYS A 225 19.35 -24.10 -0.91
N LEU A 226 18.96 -23.62 0.27
CA LEU A 226 17.68 -22.95 0.48
C LEU A 226 17.62 -21.61 -0.26
N LEU A 227 18.73 -20.87 -0.26
CA LEU A 227 18.82 -19.56 -0.91
C LEU A 227 19.07 -19.66 -2.42
N LEU A 228 19.89 -20.60 -2.89
CA LEU A 228 20.23 -20.78 -4.32
C LEU A 228 19.31 -21.75 -5.06
N ASN A 229 18.18 -22.15 -4.48
CA ASN A 229 17.25 -23.07 -5.14
C ASN A 229 16.66 -22.46 -6.41
N GLY A 230 17.19 -22.82 -7.58
CA GLY A 230 16.77 -22.26 -8.87
C GLY A 230 15.31 -22.51 -9.28
N ARG A 231 14.58 -23.40 -8.58
CA ARG A 231 13.14 -23.62 -8.83
C ARG A 231 12.25 -22.70 -8.02
N SER A 232 12.68 -22.34 -6.81
CA SER A 232 11.95 -21.46 -5.89
C SER A 232 12.91 -21.05 -4.76
N PRO A 233 13.73 -20.01 -4.94
CA PRO A 233 14.62 -19.56 -3.89
C PRO A 233 13.78 -19.02 -2.73
N TYR A 234 14.05 -19.47 -1.52
CA TYR A 234 13.40 -18.93 -0.34
C TYR A 234 13.92 -17.52 -0.10
N ASN A 235 13.05 -16.60 0.30
CA ASN A 235 13.54 -15.37 0.91
C ASN A 235 14.32 -15.74 2.19
N PHE A 236 15.20 -14.85 2.62
CA PHE A 236 16.11 -15.15 3.71
C PHE A 236 15.40 -15.56 5.02
N ASN A 237 14.29 -14.91 5.36
CA ASN A 237 13.55 -15.20 6.60
C ASN A 237 13.00 -16.63 6.59
N ASP A 238 12.36 -17.02 5.49
CA ASP A 238 11.84 -18.37 5.31
C ASP A 238 12.98 -19.41 5.26
N ALA A 239 14.09 -19.06 4.60
CA ALA A 239 15.28 -19.90 4.54
C ALA A 239 15.87 -20.14 5.94
N ILE A 240 15.97 -19.12 6.78
CA ILE A 240 16.42 -19.26 8.17
C ILE A 240 15.47 -20.15 8.99
N ASP A 241 14.16 -19.96 8.86
CA ASP A 241 13.19 -20.74 9.63
C ASP A 241 13.15 -22.22 9.21
N LEU A 242 13.44 -22.50 7.94
CA LEU A 242 13.66 -23.87 7.46
C LEU A 242 15.02 -24.41 7.90
N PHE A 243 16.07 -23.60 7.81
CA PHE A 243 17.44 -23.98 8.19
C PHE A 243 17.52 -24.34 9.68
N LYS A 244 16.86 -23.58 10.56
CA LYS A 244 16.72 -23.90 12.00
C LYS A 244 16.16 -25.30 12.26
N LYS A 245 15.40 -25.87 11.33
CA LYS A 245 14.78 -27.20 11.48
C LYS A 245 15.69 -28.35 11.02
N LEU A 246 16.80 -28.09 10.32
CA LEU A 246 17.70 -29.16 9.87
C LEU A 246 18.53 -29.75 11.02
N GLN A 247 19.09 -30.94 10.82
CA GLN A 247 20.04 -31.59 11.74
C GLN A 247 21.47 -31.16 11.40
N PHE A 248 22.25 -30.75 12.41
CA PHE A 248 23.52 -30.03 12.22
C PHE A 248 24.73 -30.89 12.65
N GLY A 249 24.69 -32.20 12.38
CA GLY A 249 25.82 -33.10 12.68
C GLY A 249 26.27 -33.02 14.15
N HIS A 250 27.56 -32.70 14.34
CA HIS A 250 28.20 -32.56 15.66
C HIS A 250 27.83 -31.26 16.39
N ILE A 251 27.16 -30.31 15.74
CA ILE A 251 26.75 -29.06 16.38
C ILE A 251 25.65 -29.33 17.41
N GLY A 252 26.03 -29.20 18.68
CA GLY A 252 25.12 -29.36 19.80
C GLY A 252 23.92 -28.40 19.75
N LYS A 253 22.78 -28.84 20.30
CA LYS A 253 21.51 -28.08 20.29
C LYS A 253 21.65 -26.68 20.90
N ASP A 254 22.51 -26.52 21.91
CA ASP A 254 22.71 -25.25 22.59
C ASP A 254 23.56 -24.27 21.77
N CYS A 255 24.63 -24.75 21.12
CA CYS A 255 25.40 -23.94 20.16
C CYS A 255 24.52 -23.51 18.99
N LYS A 256 23.70 -24.43 18.47
CA LYS A 256 22.73 -24.11 17.41
C LYS A 256 21.77 -23.00 17.86
N ARG A 257 21.16 -23.13 19.05
CA ARG A 257 20.22 -22.11 19.57
C ARG A 257 20.92 -20.77 19.76
N TYR A 258 22.10 -20.77 20.36
CA TYR A 258 22.87 -19.56 20.63
C TYR A 258 23.33 -18.86 19.35
N MET A 259 23.76 -19.62 18.35
CA MET A 259 24.11 -19.10 17.03
C MET A 259 22.94 -18.37 16.38
N PHE A 260 21.74 -18.96 16.35
CA PHE A 260 20.57 -18.31 15.75
C PHE A 260 20.07 -17.08 16.52
N SER A 261 20.27 -17.04 17.84
CA SER A 261 20.01 -15.83 18.63
C SER A 261 20.94 -14.67 18.27
N ASN A 262 22.13 -14.95 17.73
CA ASN A 262 23.15 -13.96 17.41
C ASN A 262 23.38 -13.75 15.91
N ILE A 263 22.74 -14.54 15.04
CA ILE A 263 23.04 -14.59 13.61
C ILE A 263 22.92 -13.23 12.90
N MET A 264 21.96 -12.39 13.31
CA MET A 264 21.80 -11.03 12.78
C MET A 264 22.91 -10.07 13.20
N HIS A 265 23.58 -10.33 14.33
CA HIS A 265 24.70 -9.52 14.83
C HIS A 265 26.02 -9.93 14.19
N VAL A 266 26.19 -11.22 13.88
CA VAL A 266 27.45 -11.75 13.31
C VAL A 266 27.44 -11.79 11.78
N ASN A 267 26.28 -11.87 11.13
CA ASN A 267 26.15 -11.81 9.68
C ASN A 267 25.90 -10.35 9.26
N LYS A 268 26.98 -9.55 9.19
CA LYS A 268 26.92 -8.14 8.74
C LYS A 268 26.30 -7.97 7.36
N PRO A 269 26.61 -8.83 6.37
CA PRO A 269 25.90 -8.82 5.11
C PRO A 269 24.37 -8.76 5.36
N LEU A 270 23.86 -9.53 6.32
CA LEU A 270 22.42 -9.78 6.45
C LEU A 270 21.66 -8.60 7.01
N ALA A 271 22.28 -7.93 7.97
CA ALA A 271 21.79 -6.65 8.45
C ALA A 271 21.75 -5.60 7.32
N HIS A 272 22.75 -5.60 6.44
CA HIS A 272 22.83 -4.69 5.29
C HIS A 272 21.71 -4.91 4.27
N SER A 273 21.40 -6.16 3.92
CA SER A 273 20.33 -6.47 2.94
C SER A 273 18.96 -5.96 3.39
N HIS A 274 18.62 -6.10 4.68
CA HIS A 274 17.35 -5.61 5.22
C HIS A 274 17.26 -4.08 5.25
N GLN A 275 18.37 -3.41 5.57
CA GLN A 275 18.46 -1.95 5.60
C GLN A 275 18.48 -1.36 4.18
N PHE A 276 19.05 -2.07 3.21
CA PHE A 276 19.20 -1.62 1.83
C PHE A 276 17.85 -1.34 1.16
N ILE A 277 16.89 -2.27 1.22
CA ILE A 277 15.56 -2.07 0.58
C ILE A 277 14.86 -0.85 1.19
N THR A 278 14.95 -0.70 2.51
CA THR A 278 14.38 0.42 3.25
C THR A 278 15.02 1.74 2.82
N HIS A 279 16.34 1.79 2.73
CA HIS A 279 17.09 2.98 2.31
C HIS A 279 16.77 3.37 0.86
N VAL A 280 16.78 2.41 -0.06
CA VAL A 280 16.43 2.63 -1.47
C VAL A 280 14.99 3.12 -1.61
N ARG A 281 14.05 2.52 -0.87
CA ARG A 281 12.66 2.98 -0.83
C ARG A 281 12.57 4.42 -0.36
N ASP A 282 13.22 4.78 0.74
CA ASP A 282 13.11 6.11 1.33
C ASP A 282 13.68 7.19 0.41
N HIS A 283 14.82 6.90 -0.23
CA HIS A 283 15.40 7.77 -1.26
C HIS A 283 14.45 7.92 -2.46
N LEU A 284 13.89 6.82 -2.96
CA LEU A 284 12.98 6.83 -4.11
C LEU A 284 11.68 7.60 -3.80
N VAL A 285 11.11 7.39 -2.62
CA VAL A 285 9.93 8.12 -2.16
C VAL A 285 10.19 9.62 -2.13
N GLN A 286 11.35 10.03 -1.60
CA GLN A 286 11.70 11.45 -1.50
C GLN A 286 11.94 12.09 -2.86
N SER A 287 12.46 11.33 -3.84
CA SER A 287 12.62 11.76 -5.23
C SER A 287 11.26 11.95 -5.93
N ILE A 288 10.38 10.95 -5.83
CA ILE A 288 9.13 10.91 -6.62
C ILE A 288 7.99 11.70 -5.97
N ILE A 289 7.95 11.73 -4.63
CA ILE A 289 6.90 12.39 -3.85
C ILE A 289 7.58 13.34 -2.85
N PRO A 290 8.10 14.50 -3.31
CA PRO A 290 8.70 15.50 -2.43
C PRO A 290 7.64 16.12 -1.50
N MET A 291 8.08 16.57 -0.33
CA MET A 291 7.23 17.22 0.69
C MET A 291 6.56 18.48 0.17
#